data_AF-A0A0L8IZK8-F1
#
_entry.id   AF-A0A0L8IZK8-F1
#
_cell.length_a   1.000
_cell.length_b   1.000
_cell.length_c   1.000
_cell.angle_alpha   90.00
_cell.angle_beta   90.00
_cell.angle_gamma   90.00
#
_symmetry.space_group_name_H-M   'P 1'
#
loop_
_entity.id
_entity.type
_entity.pdbx_description
1 polymer ?
#
loop_
_entity_poly.entity_id
_entity_poly.type
_entity_poly.pdbx_seq_one_letter_code
_entity_poly.pdbx_strand_id
1 'polypeptide(L)'
;MLLPQSAVAEEIPSPALETGETQLIGPGMYQSADDTFQISENDVTYGLMSRTHTVDGTGAGVAQAQDAPAARADLGVFGPSWEAEFVGGQLNRKLVPGSGSITTTDLDTAESVRYDLTDSVAGANGGSINTYKASDGSTLVENVQWDDLAGVLKTTVTETLNVDLTQVASGDDVPLDSAGNPIAAASLKPSYTWKQVGGSGDNWRVTAVGNTAFKPTTVTYDSTGRVSTVKDPARADIPAQTVKVNYATATTAAGQTLGDVAGQVKDITVTVGQTVQTLARYSYDGSGLLRKVIDPAAGSQLNTYSYDASDRVVAASAEDGASWQLTYSGDAAAPQSVETSGIRPEAGSAVQGAPSLAQEEGVAPASEDFGPGEITSAQAYPSYCSRPETWMWYQYSGCATKVAHYGWRNPSWKRTPTGAWVMGVFKDHCTSASDTPGGWDFRTACDSHDYGYGTIGNSYKGYRYYLDRNKGIATDVAFYNMLYYNTCPAYFWKSACRSTAYSYYLGVFYGGHPRNGADAT
;
A
#
# COMPACT_ATOMS: atom_id res chain seq x y z
N MET A 1 13.70 -37.58 -10.47
CA MET A 1 14.76 -36.59 -10.77
C MET A 1 14.24 -35.71 -11.89
N LEU A 2 13.60 -34.59 -11.56
CA LEU A 2 13.34 -33.54 -12.53
C LEU A 2 14.62 -32.73 -12.68
N LEU A 3 15.07 -32.55 -13.92
CA LEU A 3 16.16 -31.63 -14.26
C LEU A 3 15.75 -30.20 -13.83
N PRO A 4 16.68 -29.38 -13.33
CA PRO A 4 16.40 -27.97 -13.14
C PRO A 4 16.13 -27.35 -14.52
N GLN A 5 14.88 -26.97 -14.78
CA GLN A 5 14.54 -26.17 -15.95
C GLN A 5 15.20 -24.80 -15.80
N SER A 6 15.78 -24.33 -16.90
CA SER A 6 16.62 -23.14 -16.98
C SER A 6 15.91 -21.90 -16.43
N ALA A 7 16.58 -21.18 -15.54
CA ALA A 7 16.20 -19.85 -15.11
C ALA A 7 15.98 -18.97 -16.36
N VAL A 8 14.82 -18.31 -16.42
CA VAL A 8 14.55 -17.31 -17.46
C VAL A 8 15.04 -15.98 -16.91
N ALA A 9 16.10 -15.43 -17.51
CA ALA A 9 16.49 -14.05 -17.23
C ALA A 9 15.42 -13.14 -17.84
N GLU A 10 14.88 -12.21 -17.05
CA GLU A 10 14.14 -11.09 -17.59
C GLU A 10 15.20 -10.11 -18.10
N GLU A 11 15.49 -10.20 -19.40
CA GLU A 11 16.46 -9.31 -20.05
C GLU A 11 15.98 -7.85 -19.94
N ILE A 12 16.90 -6.92 -19.66
CA ILE A 12 16.68 -5.47 -19.89
C ILE A 12 15.95 -5.32 -21.23
N PRO A 13 14.88 -4.52 -21.29
CA PRO A 13 14.19 -4.23 -22.54
C PRO A 13 15.20 -3.87 -23.63
N SER A 14 15.25 -4.71 -24.65
CA SER A 14 15.91 -4.41 -25.90
C SER A 14 14.82 -4.44 -26.97
N PRO A 15 14.23 -3.30 -27.35
CA PRO A 15 14.70 -1.92 -27.12
C PRO A 15 14.36 -1.34 -25.73
N ALA A 16 15.08 -0.29 -25.34
CA ALA A 16 14.78 0.49 -24.13
C ALA A 16 13.31 0.94 -24.11
N LEU A 17 12.70 0.95 -22.92
CA LEU A 17 11.34 1.44 -22.72
C LEU A 17 11.18 2.85 -23.31
N GLU A 18 10.03 3.10 -23.93
CA GLU A 18 9.68 4.45 -24.36
C GLU A 18 9.55 5.37 -23.14
N THR A 19 9.97 6.64 -23.25
CA THR A 19 9.91 7.59 -22.14
C THR A 19 8.49 7.70 -21.59
N GLY A 20 8.33 7.41 -20.29
CA GLY A 20 7.03 7.42 -19.61
C GLY A 20 6.44 6.03 -19.39
N GLU A 21 7.04 4.98 -19.95
CA GLU A 21 6.64 3.61 -19.66
C GLU A 21 7.13 3.16 -18.29
N THR A 22 6.32 2.28 -17.67
CA THR A 22 6.66 1.57 -16.44
C THR A 22 6.74 0.08 -16.70
N GLN A 23 7.60 -0.62 -15.98
CA GLN A 23 7.77 -2.06 -16.13
C GLN A 23 8.08 -2.71 -14.78
N LEU A 24 7.48 -3.88 -14.52
CA LEU A 24 7.92 -4.73 -13.41
C LEU A 24 9.20 -5.47 -13.81
N ILE A 25 10.26 -5.34 -13.01
CA ILE A 25 11.53 -6.04 -13.16
C ILE A 25 11.83 -6.77 -11.85
N GLY A 26 11.73 -8.10 -11.85
CA GLY A 26 11.88 -8.89 -10.63
C GLY A 26 10.92 -8.45 -9.51
N PRO A 27 11.42 -8.09 -8.30
CA PRO A 27 10.57 -7.69 -7.18
C PRO A 27 10.16 -6.21 -7.20
N GLY A 28 10.62 -5.42 -8.18
CA GLY A 28 10.43 -3.96 -8.20
C GLY A 28 9.85 -3.42 -9.50
N MET A 29 9.40 -2.18 -9.46
CA MET A 29 8.90 -1.42 -10.61
C MET A 29 9.96 -0.44 -11.09
N TYR A 30 10.25 -0.46 -12.39
CA TYR A 30 11.07 0.53 -13.07
C TYR A 30 10.19 1.57 -13.77
N GLN A 31 10.56 2.85 -13.63
CA GLN A 31 9.92 3.99 -14.28
C GLN A 31 10.93 4.69 -15.19
N SER A 32 10.73 4.61 -16.49
CA SER A 32 11.66 5.16 -17.50
C SER A 32 11.72 6.68 -17.54
N ALA A 33 10.65 7.37 -17.10
CA ALA A 33 10.58 8.83 -17.11
C ALA A 33 11.63 9.47 -16.19
N ASP A 34 11.80 8.88 -15.02
CA ASP A 34 12.65 9.41 -13.95
C ASP A 34 13.90 8.53 -13.74
N ASP A 35 14.11 7.50 -14.58
CA ASP A 35 15.14 6.46 -14.41
C ASP A 35 15.26 5.96 -12.97
N THR A 36 14.12 5.50 -12.42
CA THR A 36 14.03 5.00 -11.05
C THR A 36 13.54 3.57 -11.00
N PHE A 37 14.17 2.75 -10.16
CA PHE A 37 13.74 1.39 -9.83
C PHE A 37 13.37 1.29 -8.36
N GLN A 38 12.16 0.84 -8.06
CA GLN A 38 11.62 0.81 -6.71
C GLN A 38 11.16 -0.60 -6.33
N ILE A 39 11.70 -1.13 -5.23
CA ILE A 39 11.17 -2.33 -4.56
C ILE A 39 10.26 -1.86 -3.43
N SER A 40 8.99 -2.22 -3.49
CA SER A 40 8.01 -1.89 -2.45
C SER A 40 7.59 -3.15 -1.69
N GLU A 41 7.61 -3.09 -0.37
CA GLU A 41 7.34 -4.23 0.51
C GLU A 41 6.22 -3.86 1.49
N ASN A 42 5.20 -4.71 1.58
CA ASN A 42 4.19 -4.61 2.62
C ASN A 42 4.68 -5.34 3.86
N ASP A 43 5.11 -4.60 4.87
CA ASP A 43 5.60 -5.16 6.12
C ASP A 43 4.46 -5.73 6.96
N VAL A 44 3.43 -4.91 7.19
CA VAL A 44 2.27 -5.28 7.99
C VAL A 44 1.02 -4.68 7.36
N THR A 45 0.03 -5.53 7.09
CA THR A 45 -1.23 -5.12 6.46
C THR A 45 -2.03 -4.14 7.33
N TYR A 46 -1.93 -4.26 8.65
CA TYR A 46 -2.50 -3.33 9.61
C TYR A 46 -1.79 -1.97 9.55
N GLY A 47 -2.56 -0.88 9.58
CA GLY A 47 -2.03 0.47 9.48
C GLY A 47 -1.34 0.78 8.16
N LEU A 48 -1.50 -0.06 7.12
CA LEU A 48 -0.83 0.03 5.81
C LEU A 48 0.65 0.38 5.96
N MET A 49 1.40 -0.46 6.68
CA MET A 49 2.82 -0.26 6.87
C MET A 49 3.61 -0.93 5.75
N SER A 50 4.30 -0.10 4.98
CA SER A 50 5.17 -0.51 3.90
C SER A 50 6.55 0.12 4.04
N ARG A 51 7.47 -0.35 3.21
CA ARG A 51 8.74 0.32 2.97
C ARG A 51 9.10 0.25 1.50
N THR A 52 9.93 1.19 1.07
CA THR A 52 10.42 1.23 -0.31
C THR A 52 11.93 1.37 -0.35
N HIS A 53 12.54 0.69 -1.31
CA HIS A 53 13.94 0.80 -1.66
C HIS A 53 14.02 1.35 -3.07
N THR A 54 14.56 2.56 -3.23
CA THR A 54 14.62 3.26 -4.51
C THR A 54 16.06 3.34 -4.99
N VAL A 55 16.30 2.96 -6.23
CA VAL A 55 17.55 3.19 -6.97
C VAL A 55 17.29 4.26 -8.02
N ASP A 56 18.14 5.28 -8.05
CA ASP A 56 18.07 6.42 -8.98
C ASP A 56 19.30 6.43 -9.90
N GLY A 57 19.06 6.49 -11.21
CA GLY A 57 20.07 6.52 -12.26
C GLY A 57 20.25 7.90 -12.93
N THR A 58 19.50 8.93 -12.51
CA THR A 58 19.57 10.27 -13.10
C THR A 58 20.87 11.04 -12.79
N GLY A 59 21.65 10.54 -11.82
CA GLY A 59 22.92 11.13 -11.39
C GLY A 59 24.09 10.85 -12.34
N ALA A 60 25.18 11.62 -12.19
CA ALA A 60 26.43 11.30 -12.86
C ALA A 60 27.15 10.15 -12.13
N GLY A 61 27.30 9.01 -12.81
CA GLY A 61 28.08 7.88 -12.29
C GLY A 61 27.23 6.63 -12.07
N VAL A 62 27.58 5.84 -11.05
CA VAL A 62 26.85 4.61 -10.71
C VAL A 62 25.51 4.99 -10.10
N ALA A 63 24.39 4.42 -10.58
CA ALA A 63 23.08 4.55 -9.95
C ALA A 63 23.16 4.20 -8.46
N GLN A 64 22.50 4.99 -7.62
CA GLN A 64 22.62 4.88 -6.16
C GLN A 64 21.28 4.56 -5.53
N ALA A 65 21.32 3.75 -4.47
CA ALA A 65 20.17 3.61 -3.61
C ALA A 65 19.94 4.91 -2.82
N GLN A 66 18.68 5.28 -2.64
CA GLN A 66 18.28 6.55 -2.03
C GLN A 66 17.90 6.37 -0.57
N ASP A 67 18.48 7.19 0.29
CA ASP A 67 18.04 7.34 1.67
C ASP A 67 16.72 8.13 1.75
N ALA A 68 15.99 7.94 2.84
CA ALA A 68 14.85 8.79 3.16
C ALA A 68 15.24 10.28 3.15
N PRO A 69 14.36 11.19 2.70
CA PRO A 69 14.65 12.62 2.60
C PRO A 69 15.22 13.18 3.91
N ALA A 70 16.31 13.95 3.84
CA ALA A 70 16.96 14.50 5.04
C ALA A 70 16.02 15.35 5.92
N ALA A 71 15.02 16.00 5.33
CA ALA A 71 13.98 16.76 6.06
C ALA A 71 12.99 15.85 6.81
N ARG A 72 12.94 14.57 6.46
CA ARG A 72 12.08 13.52 7.01
C ARG A 72 12.89 12.28 7.37
N ALA A 73 13.98 12.48 8.12
CA ALA A 73 14.76 11.36 8.67
C ALA A 73 13.90 10.40 9.53
N ASP A 74 12.72 10.84 10.00
CA ASP A 74 11.72 9.98 10.64
C ASP A 74 11.13 8.88 9.74
N LEU A 75 11.36 8.94 8.43
CA LEU A 75 11.00 7.89 7.46
C LEU A 75 12.14 6.89 7.22
N GLY A 76 13.41 7.23 7.52
CA GLY A 76 14.57 6.34 7.36
C GLY A 76 14.73 5.29 8.46
N VAL A 77 13.63 4.79 9.02
CA VAL A 77 13.64 3.98 10.24
C VAL A 77 14.03 2.52 10.02
N PHE A 78 14.05 2.07 8.76
CA PHE A 78 14.51 0.73 8.38
C PHE A 78 16.00 0.70 8.01
N GLY A 79 16.74 1.77 8.33
CA GLY A 79 18.16 1.88 8.01
C GLY A 79 18.43 2.50 6.64
N PRO A 80 19.70 2.54 6.22
CA PRO A 80 20.08 3.16 4.96
C PRO A 80 19.33 2.53 3.78
N SER A 81 19.04 3.38 2.80
CA SER A 81 18.40 3.02 1.54
C SER A 81 16.99 2.45 1.62
N TRP A 82 16.32 2.57 2.78
CA TRP A 82 14.91 2.22 2.93
C TRP A 82 14.12 3.39 3.49
N GLU A 83 13.05 3.72 2.80
CA GLU A 83 12.06 4.68 3.27
C GLU A 83 10.83 3.93 3.81
N ALA A 84 10.41 4.28 5.03
CA ALA A 84 9.19 3.79 5.61
C ALA A 84 7.99 4.56 5.07
N GLU A 85 6.93 3.83 4.76
CA GLU A 85 5.64 4.38 4.43
C GLU A 85 4.62 3.92 5.46
N PHE A 86 4.01 4.89 6.12
CA PHE A 86 2.98 4.64 7.12
C PHE A 86 1.62 5.05 6.58
N VAL A 87 0.61 4.26 6.89
CA VAL A 87 -0.76 4.52 6.45
C VAL A 87 -0.84 4.62 4.92
N GLY A 88 -0.05 3.81 4.20
CA GLY A 88 0.00 3.84 2.74
C GLY A 88 0.62 5.12 2.18
N GLY A 89 1.74 5.57 2.76
CA GLY A 89 2.41 6.81 2.33
C GLY A 89 1.64 8.10 2.64
N GLN A 90 0.47 8.05 3.26
CA GLN A 90 -0.33 9.25 3.55
C GLN A 90 0.34 10.22 4.56
N LEU A 91 1.37 9.76 5.27
CA LEU A 91 2.18 10.59 6.18
C LEU A 91 3.39 11.24 5.50
N ASN A 92 3.67 10.95 4.23
CA ASN A 92 4.78 11.52 3.46
C ASN A 92 4.46 12.92 2.97
N ARG A 93 4.10 13.78 3.91
CA ARG A 93 3.64 15.14 3.65
C ARG A 93 4.35 16.12 4.58
N LYS A 94 4.42 17.37 4.15
CA LYS A 94 5.00 18.50 4.88
C LYS A 94 4.01 19.66 4.90
N LEU A 95 3.99 20.39 6.01
CA LEU A 95 3.22 21.62 6.16
C LEU A 95 4.16 22.77 6.51
N VAL A 96 4.11 23.84 5.71
CA VAL A 96 4.90 25.06 5.91
C VAL A 96 3.94 26.23 6.14
N PRO A 97 3.84 26.74 7.38
CA PRO A 97 3.13 27.98 7.66
C PRO A 97 3.89 29.18 7.06
N GLY A 98 3.14 30.14 6.52
CA GLY A 98 3.66 31.41 6.01
C GLY A 98 2.77 32.59 6.45
N SER A 99 3.21 33.81 6.15
CA SER A 99 2.40 35.00 6.41
C SER A 99 1.14 35.00 5.53
N GLY A 100 -0.03 34.82 6.14
CA GLY A 100 -1.32 34.81 5.44
C GLY A 100 -1.57 33.60 4.53
N SER A 101 -0.75 32.55 4.63
CA SER A 101 -0.89 31.34 3.82
C SER A 101 -0.28 30.13 4.49
N ILE A 102 -0.75 28.94 4.14
CA ILE A 102 -0.16 27.66 4.53
C ILE A 102 0.06 26.86 3.26
N THR A 103 1.22 26.21 3.13
CA THR A 103 1.52 25.33 2.01
C THR A 103 1.67 23.90 2.51
N THR A 104 0.97 22.96 1.89
CA THR A 104 1.21 21.52 2.08
C THR A 104 1.97 20.98 0.87
N THR A 105 2.87 20.04 1.10
CA THR A 105 3.67 19.37 0.06
C THR A 105 3.59 17.88 0.28
N ASP A 106 3.21 17.13 -0.75
CA ASP A 106 3.39 15.68 -0.83
C ASP A 106 4.84 15.41 -1.24
N LEU A 107 5.57 14.66 -0.42
CA LEU A 107 7.02 14.54 -0.54
C LEU A 107 7.44 13.52 -1.59
N ASP A 108 6.59 12.54 -1.86
CA ASP A 108 6.86 11.49 -2.85
C ASP A 108 6.67 12.01 -4.28
N THR A 109 5.77 12.98 -4.46
CA THR A 109 5.43 13.56 -5.77
C THR A 109 5.98 14.98 -5.96
N ALA A 110 6.49 15.58 -4.88
CA ALA A 110 6.85 17.01 -4.79
C ALA A 110 5.70 17.99 -5.11
N GLU A 111 4.45 17.50 -5.22
CA GLU A 111 3.27 18.33 -5.47
C GLU A 111 2.96 19.19 -4.24
N SER A 112 2.70 20.48 -4.47
CA SER A 112 2.40 21.42 -3.40
C SER A 112 1.08 22.14 -3.62
N VAL A 113 0.32 22.32 -2.54
CA VAL A 113 -0.93 23.08 -2.53
C VAL A 113 -0.77 24.27 -1.58
N ARG A 114 -1.00 25.47 -2.12
CA ARG A 114 -1.00 26.72 -1.36
C ARG A 114 -2.44 27.07 -0.97
N TYR A 115 -2.64 27.30 0.32
CA TYR A 115 -3.91 27.77 0.89
C TYR A 115 -3.72 29.21 1.37
N ASP A 116 -4.47 30.15 0.80
CA ASP A 116 -4.44 31.56 1.20
C ASP A 116 -5.52 31.84 2.25
N LEU A 117 -5.22 32.70 3.22
CA LEU A 117 -6.14 33.06 4.29
C LEU A 117 -7.36 33.78 3.71
N THR A 118 -8.56 33.30 4.07
CA THR A 118 -9.83 33.87 3.60
C THR A 118 -10.71 34.40 4.72
N ASP A 119 -10.58 33.84 5.92
CA ASP A 119 -11.34 34.26 7.10
C ASP A 119 -10.53 34.02 8.37
N SER A 120 -10.72 34.86 9.38
CA SER A 120 -10.03 34.77 10.67
C SER A 120 -10.94 35.27 11.78
N VAL A 121 -11.17 34.41 12.76
CA VAL A 121 -11.98 34.70 13.94
C VAL A 121 -11.08 34.62 15.17
N ALA A 122 -10.96 35.72 15.91
CA ALA A 122 -10.22 35.76 17.16
C ALA A 122 -10.94 34.93 18.24
N GLY A 123 -10.17 34.13 18.97
CA GLY A 123 -10.61 33.36 20.13
C GLY A 123 -10.16 34.00 21.46
N ALA A 124 -10.57 33.39 22.57
CA ALA A 124 -10.12 33.79 23.89
C ALA A 124 -8.60 33.56 24.07
N ASN A 125 -7.98 34.33 24.97
CA ASN A 125 -6.59 34.16 25.40
C ASN A 125 -5.56 34.14 24.24
N GLY A 126 -5.82 34.89 23.16
CA GLY A 126 -4.95 34.97 22.00
C GLY A 126 -5.05 33.78 21.04
N GLY A 127 -6.04 32.90 21.21
CA GLY A 127 -6.39 31.86 20.24
C GLY A 127 -7.06 32.43 18.99
N SER A 128 -7.26 31.60 17.97
CA SER A 128 -7.91 31.97 16.71
C SER A 128 -8.42 30.74 15.95
N ILE A 129 -9.41 30.96 15.09
CA ILE A 129 -9.80 30.02 14.03
C ILE A 129 -9.58 30.73 12.71
N ASN A 130 -8.63 30.24 11.91
CA ASN A 130 -8.27 30.79 10.62
C ASN A 130 -8.67 29.80 9.52
N THR A 131 -9.40 30.28 8.51
CA THR A 131 -9.83 29.47 7.37
C THR A 131 -9.09 29.90 6.12
N TYR A 132 -8.44 28.93 5.47
CA TYR A 132 -7.68 29.09 4.25
C TYR A 132 -8.32 28.30 3.11
N LYS A 133 -8.16 28.79 1.88
CA LYS A 133 -8.66 28.12 0.67
C LYS A 133 -7.58 28.06 -0.39
N ALA A 134 -7.51 26.94 -1.09
CA ALA A 134 -6.68 26.76 -2.26
C ALA A 134 -7.50 26.99 -3.55
N SER A 135 -6.80 27.16 -4.68
CA SER A 135 -7.42 27.42 -5.98
C SER A 135 -8.24 26.26 -6.53
N ASP A 136 -7.94 25.04 -6.10
CA ASP A 136 -8.67 23.81 -6.43
C ASP A 136 -9.97 23.65 -5.61
N GLY A 137 -10.24 24.58 -4.69
CA GLY A 137 -11.37 24.55 -3.77
C GLY A 137 -11.11 23.77 -2.48
N SER A 138 -9.93 23.19 -2.30
CA SER A 138 -9.52 22.54 -1.05
C SER A 138 -9.47 23.57 0.07
N THR A 139 -9.79 23.15 1.29
CA THR A 139 -9.84 24.04 2.46
C THR A 139 -8.89 23.57 3.54
N LEU A 140 -8.44 24.54 4.35
CA LEU A 140 -7.62 24.27 5.51
C LEU A 140 -8.10 25.16 6.66
N VAL A 141 -8.32 24.56 7.83
CA VAL A 141 -8.74 25.27 9.05
C VAL A 141 -7.64 25.13 10.10
N GLU A 142 -7.03 26.25 10.46
CA GLU A 142 -6.09 26.33 11.58
C GLU A 142 -6.84 26.78 12.83
N ASN A 143 -6.83 25.92 13.86
CA ASN A 143 -7.41 26.19 15.16
C ASN A 143 -6.29 26.33 16.21
N VAL A 144 -6.12 27.55 16.70
CA VAL A 144 -5.15 27.92 17.74
C VAL A 144 -5.91 28.09 19.05
N GLN A 145 -5.62 27.24 20.04
CA GLN A 145 -6.32 27.24 21.33
C GLN A 145 -5.31 27.36 22.48
N TRP A 146 -5.65 28.15 23.48
CA TRP A 146 -4.88 28.20 24.73
C TRP A 146 -5.10 26.91 25.53
N ASP A 147 -4.02 26.22 25.85
CA ASP A 147 -4.03 25.05 26.73
C ASP A 147 -3.62 25.48 28.14
N ASP A 148 -4.58 25.54 29.06
CA ASP A 148 -4.35 25.93 30.45
C ASP A 148 -3.39 24.99 31.20
N LEU A 149 -3.38 23.70 30.84
CA LEU A 149 -2.53 22.71 31.49
C LEU A 149 -1.08 22.85 31.04
N ALA A 150 -0.87 23.13 29.75
CA ALA A 150 0.46 23.33 29.18
C ALA A 150 0.97 24.77 29.30
N GLY A 151 0.09 25.74 29.58
CA GLY A 151 0.41 27.17 29.65
C GLY A 151 0.88 27.76 28.32
N VAL A 152 0.46 27.17 27.19
CA VAL A 152 0.89 27.55 25.83
C VAL A 152 -0.27 27.45 24.85
N LEU A 153 -0.17 28.18 23.72
CA LEU A 153 -1.07 27.98 22.59
C LEU A 153 -0.73 26.65 21.89
N LYS A 154 -1.77 25.87 21.57
CA LYS A 154 -1.68 24.68 20.74
C LYS A 154 -2.41 24.91 19.43
N THR A 155 -1.75 24.55 18.34
CA THR A 155 -2.33 24.66 17.00
C THR A 155 -2.65 23.28 16.45
N THR A 156 -3.87 23.12 15.95
CA THR A 156 -4.27 21.98 15.12
C THR A 156 -4.72 22.50 13.78
N VAL A 157 -4.23 21.90 12.71
CA VAL A 157 -4.65 22.24 11.34
C VAL A 157 -5.41 21.07 10.75
N THR A 158 -6.59 21.33 10.18
CA THR A 158 -7.36 20.34 9.43
C THR A 158 -7.42 20.74 7.97
N GLU A 159 -6.78 19.95 7.10
CA GLU A 159 -6.84 20.06 5.64
C GLU A 159 -7.98 19.16 5.14
N THR A 160 -8.77 19.65 4.18
CA THR A 160 -9.82 18.90 3.49
C THR A 160 -9.67 19.12 2.00
N LEU A 161 -9.40 18.03 1.28
CA LEU A 161 -9.21 18.08 -0.17
C LEU A 161 -10.54 18.18 -0.89
N ASN A 162 -10.58 18.96 -1.97
CA ASN A 162 -11.76 19.12 -2.79
C ASN A 162 -11.88 18.05 -3.86
N VAL A 163 -12.21 16.84 -3.43
CA VAL A 163 -12.57 15.73 -4.31
C VAL A 163 -14.06 15.41 -4.12
N ASP A 164 -14.81 15.31 -5.22
CA ASP A 164 -16.22 14.89 -5.20
C ASP A 164 -16.32 13.46 -5.73
N LEU A 165 -16.48 12.49 -4.81
CA LEU A 165 -16.62 11.07 -5.12
C LEU A 165 -18.06 10.65 -5.46
N THR A 166 -18.99 11.60 -5.47
CA THR A 166 -20.40 11.34 -5.82
C THR A 166 -20.76 11.78 -7.23
N GLN A 167 -19.84 12.49 -7.90
CA GLN A 167 -19.94 12.75 -9.33
C GLN A 167 -19.47 11.53 -10.09
N VAL A 168 -20.42 10.84 -10.72
CA VAL A 168 -20.20 9.55 -11.36
C VAL A 168 -20.67 9.61 -12.81
N ALA A 169 -20.03 8.82 -13.68
CA ALA A 169 -20.44 8.73 -15.08
C ALA A 169 -21.82 8.04 -15.18
N SER A 170 -22.50 8.19 -16.32
CA SER A 170 -23.78 7.50 -16.51
C SER A 170 -23.55 5.98 -16.53
N GLY A 171 -24.13 5.28 -15.55
CA GLY A 171 -23.97 3.83 -15.40
C GLY A 171 -23.06 3.41 -14.24
N ASP A 172 -22.34 4.36 -13.63
CA ASP A 172 -21.53 4.13 -12.43
C ASP A 172 -22.38 4.16 -11.16
N ASP A 173 -21.90 3.48 -10.12
CA ASP A 173 -22.48 3.48 -8.79
C ASP A 173 -22.02 4.69 -7.95
N VAL A 174 -22.76 4.98 -6.88
CA VAL A 174 -22.34 5.94 -5.84
C VAL A 174 -21.90 5.21 -4.57
N PRO A 175 -20.96 5.80 -3.80
CA PRO A 175 -20.61 5.33 -2.45
C PRO A 175 -21.82 5.04 -1.56
N LEU A 176 -21.95 3.80 -1.10
CA LEU A 176 -23.00 3.35 -0.18
C LEU A 176 -22.45 3.03 1.21
N ASP A 177 -23.25 3.26 2.25
CA ASP A 177 -22.97 2.80 3.61
C ASP A 177 -23.29 1.30 3.78
N SER A 178 -23.00 0.76 4.97
CA SER A 178 -23.27 -0.67 5.27
C SER A 178 -24.75 -1.06 5.24
N ALA A 179 -25.66 -0.09 5.22
CA ALA A 179 -27.11 -0.30 5.09
C ALA A 179 -27.59 -0.07 3.64
N GLY A 180 -26.69 0.21 2.70
CA GLY A 180 -27.01 0.44 1.30
C GLY A 180 -27.50 1.87 0.99
N ASN A 181 -27.35 2.83 1.91
CA ASN A 181 -27.74 4.22 1.67
C ASN A 181 -26.58 5.01 1.06
N PRO A 182 -26.84 5.96 0.13
CA PRO A 182 -25.80 6.85 -0.39
C PRO A 182 -25.10 7.65 0.70
N ILE A 183 -23.77 7.68 0.65
CA ILE A 183 -22.94 8.50 1.53
C ILE A 183 -22.85 9.92 0.97
N ALA A 184 -23.01 10.92 1.83
CA ALA A 184 -22.90 12.33 1.42
C ALA A 184 -21.48 12.66 0.92
N ALA A 185 -21.38 13.39 -0.20
CA ALA A 185 -20.11 13.80 -0.81
C ALA A 185 -19.14 14.47 0.17
N ALA A 186 -19.67 15.35 1.02
CA ALA A 186 -18.86 16.07 2.01
C ALA A 186 -18.19 15.12 3.02
N SER A 187 -18.79 13.96 3.28
CA SER A 187 -18.26 12.98 4.24
C SER A 187 -17.15 12.10 3.68
N LEU A 188 -16.99 12.07 2.35
CA LEU A 188 -16.00 11.27 1.64
C LEU A 188 -14.75 12.04 1.27
N LYS A 189 -14.74 13.36 1.49
CA LYS A 189 -13.60 14.21 1.20
C LYS A 189 -12.38 13.76 2.01
N PRO A 190 -11.24 13.46 1.34
CA PRO A 190 -10.01 13.15 2.04
C PRO A 190 -9.60 14.31 2.95
N SER A 191 -9.13 13.99 4.15
CA SER A 191 -8.78 14.95 5.17
C SER A 191 -7.54 14.53 5.94
N TYR A 192 -6.77 15.55 6.35
CA TYR A 192 -5.56 15.39 7.15
C TYR A 192 -5.64 16.30 8.37
N THR A 193 -5.34 15.76 9.54
CA THR A 193 -5.19 16.53 10.78
C THR A 193 -3.72 16.64 11.12
N TRP A 194 -3.22 17.86 11.20
CA TRP A 194 -1.83 18.18 11.46
C TRP A 194 -1.64 18.77 12.85
N LYS A 195 -0.56 18.37 13.51
CA LYS A 195 -0.11 18.93 14.79
C LYS A 195 1.41 19.03 14.81
N GLN A 196 1.92 19.91 15.66
CA GLN A 196 3.36 19.97 15.92
C GLN A 196 3.78 18.81 16.84
N VAL A 197 4.85 18.13 16.47
CA VAL A 197 5.43 16.97 17.14
C VAL A 197 6.93 17.21 17.33
N GLY A 198 7.42 17.18 18.57
CA GLY A 198 8.84 17.37 18.86
C GLY A 198 9.33 18.83 18.76
N GLY A 199 10.66 19.00 18.68
CA GLY A 199 11.40 20.27 18.83
C GLY A 199 11.28 21.31 17.70
N SER A 200 12.32 22.12 17.50
CA SER A 200 12.38 23.21 16.51
C SER A 200 12.58 22.72 15.07
N GLY A 201 12.03 23.44 14.08
CA GLY A 201 12.21 23.14 12.65
C GLY A 201 10.95 22.57 12.01
N ASP A 202 11.12 21.63 11.06
CA ASP A 202 10.02 20.91 10.40
C ASP A 202 9.38 19.89 11.35
N ASN A 203 8.45 20.38 12.18
CA ASN A 203 7.83 19.60 13.25
C ASN A 203 6.33 19.35 13.03
N TRP A 204 5.76 19.81 11.92
CA TRP A 204 4.37 19.50 11.58
C TRP A 204 4.25 18.07 11.09
N ARG A 205 3.33 17.32 11.68
CA ARG A 205 3.08 15.92 11.33
C ARG A 205 1.59 15.64 11.24
N VAL A 206 1.22 14.76 10.32
CA VAL A 206 -0.14 14.25 10.18
C VAL A 206 -0.44 13.32 11.35
N THR A 207 -1.36 13.70 12.22
CA THR A 207 -1.80 12.91 13.38
C THR A 207 -3.13 12.19 13.16
N ALA A 208 -3.83 12.50 12.06
CA ALA A 208 -4.96 11.73 11.60
C ALA A 208 -5.16 11.88 10.09
N VAL A 209 -5.59 10.83 9.40
CA VAL A 209 -5.90 10.82 7.97
C VAL A 209 -7.14 9.98 7.70
N GLY A 210 -7.95 10.40 6.73
CA GLY A 210 -9.12 9.65 6.26
C GLY A 210 -10.26 10.59 5.89
N ASN A 211 -11.49 10.17 6.14
CA ASN A 211 -12.68 10.99 5.91
C ASN A 211 -13.71 10.74 7.02
N THR A 212 -14.79 11.54 7.07
CA THR A 212 -15.77 11.44 8.15
C THR A 212 -16.74 10.27 7.98
N ALA A 213 -16.89 9.73 6.76
CA ALA A 213 -17.69 8.54 6.49
C ALA A 213 -17.10 7.29 7.17
N PHE A 214 -15.77 7.11 7.12
CA PHE A 214 -15.10 5.91 7.62
C PHE A 214 -14.33 6.09 8.94
N LYS A 215 -14.38 7.31 9.52
CA LYS A 215 -13.54 7.76 10.65
C LYS A 215 -12.04 7.73 10.30
N PRO A 216 -11.26 8.71 10.77
CA PRO A 216 -9.85 8.77 10.41
C PRO A 216 -9.00 7.75 11.18
N THR A 217 -7.99 7.21 10.51
CA THR A 217 -6.85 6.54 11.14
C THR A 217 -6.04 7.59 11.90
N THR A 218 -5.63 7.28 13.13
CA THR A 218 -4.87 8.20 13.99
C THR A 218 -3.44 7.74 14.18
N VAL A 219 -2.52 8.69 14.26
CA VAL A 219 -1.08 8.44 14.36
C VAL A 219 -0.51 9.20 15.53
N THR A 220 0.35 8.54 16.31
CA THR A 220 1.14 9.19 17.34
C THR A 220 2.61 8.99 17.10
N TYR A 221 3.41 9.90 17.62
CA TYR A 221 4.83 10.01 17.36
C TYR A 221 5.60 9.99 18.68
N ASP A 222 6.82 9.45 18.64
CA ASP A 222 7.73 9.52 19.77
C ASP A 222 8.38 10.91 19.92
N SER A 223 9.21 11.08 20.95
CA SER A 223 9.88 12.36 21.22
C SER A 223 10.89 12.79 20.15
N THR A 224 11.28 11.88 19.26
CA THR A 224 12.17 12.14 18.12
C THR A 224 11.40 12.40 16.82
N GLY A 225 10.07 12.36 16.85
CA GLY A 225 9.22 12.62 15.70
C GLY A 225 8.97 11.41 14.81
N ARG A 226 9.36 10.19 15.22
CA ARG A 226 9.11 8.94 14.49
C ARG A 226 7.74 8.38 14.85
N VAL A 227 7.08 7.71 13.91
CA VAL A 227 5.78 7.08 14.15
C VAL A 227 5.92 6.03 15.26
N SER A 228 5.12 6.15 16.32
CA SER A 228 5.15 5.21 17.43
C SER A 228 3.92 4.30 17.45
N THR A 229 2.76 4.84 17.08
CA THR A 229 1.53 4.06 16.94
C THR A 229 0.70 4.52 15.76
N VAL A 230 0.09 3.57 15.05
CA VAL A 230 -1.02 3.79 14.12
C VAL A 230 -2.25 3.10 14.69
N LYS A 231 -3.38 3.80 14.72
CA LYS A 231 -4.63 3.29 15.26
C LYS A 231 -5.76 3.46 14.26
N ASP A 232 -6.27 2.33 13.81
CA ASP A 232 -7.48 2.23 13.01
C ASP A 232 -8.70 2.08 13.92
N PRO A 233 -9.78 2.84 13.70
CA PRO A 233 -11.02 2.67 14.46
C PRO A 233 -11.63 1.27 14.27
N ALA A 234 -12.52 0.91 15.21
CA ALA A 234 -13.31 -0.33 15.09
C ALA A 234 -14.23 -0.26 13.88
N ARG A 235 -14.44 -1.40 13.22
CA ARG A 235 -15.27 -1.54 12.02
C ARG A 235 -16.08 -2.83 12.08
N ALA A 236 -17.38 -2.75 11.81
CA ALA A 236 -18.29 -3.90 11.90
C ALA A 236 -18.04 -4.77 13.15
N ASP A 237 -17.64 -6.02 12.96
CA ASP A 237 -17.28 -7.02 13.97
C ASP A 237 -15.78 -7.04 14.33
N ILE A 238 -14.97 -6.21 13.70
CA ILE A 238 -13.53 -6.10 13.92
C ILE A 238 -13.24 -4.98 14.94
N PRO A 239 -12.66 -5.30 16.12
CA PRO A 239 -12.28 -4.31 17.11
C PRO A 239 -11.29 -3.28 16.57
N ALA A 240 -11.18 -2.14 17.25
CA ALA A 240 -10.14 -1.15 16.95
C ALA A 240 -8.76 -1.82 16.98
N GLN A 241 -7.91 -1.42 16.04
CA GLN A 241 -6.61 -2.02 15.83
C GLN A 241 -5.55 -0.97 16.17
N THR A 242 -4.52 -1.38 16.89
CA THR A 242 -3.39 -0.50 17.21
C THR A 242 -2.11 -1.19 16.81
N VAL A 243 -1.46 -0.63 15.81
CA VAL A 243 -0.12 -1.01 15.40
C VAL A 243 0.87 -0.15 16.18
N LYS A 244 1.88 -0.79 16.74
CA LYS A 244 2.97 -0.12 17.45
C LYS A 244 4.30 -0.48 16.80
N VAL A 245 5.08 0.56 16.50
CA VAL A 245 6.42 0.44 15.96
C VAL A 245 7.40 0.52 17.13
N ASN A 246 8.11 -0.56 17.40
CA ASN A 246 9.09 -0.61 18.48
C ASN A 246 10.48 -0.39 17.88
N TYR A 247 11.19 0.61 18.40
CA TYR A 247 12.56 0.94 17.97
C TYR A 247 13.59 0.33 18.90
N ALA A 248 14.69 -0.15 18.34
CA ALA A 248 15.81 -0.65 19.13
C ALA A 248 16.49 0.49 19.90
N THR A 249 16.85 0.23 21.16
CA THR A 249 17.56 1.18 22.03
C THR A 249 19.06 0.92 22.11
N ALA A 250 19.53 -0.22 21.57
CA ALA A 250 20.93 -0.62 21.56
C ALA A 250 21.24 -1.37 20.25
N THR A 251 22.48 -1.22 19.78
CA THR A 251 22.99 -1.96 18.62
C THR A 251 23.58 -3.29 19.08
N THR A 252 23.07 -4.38 18.53
CA THR A 252 23.58 -5.75 18.73
C THR A 252 24.13 -6.37 17.44
N ALA A 253 23.81 -5.78 16.27
CA ALA A 253 24.42 -6.17 15.01
C ALA A 253 25.93 -5.89 15.00
N ALA A 254 26.73 -6.82 14.47
CA ALA A 254 28.18 -6.71 14.45
C ALA A 254 28.80 -7.48 13.27
N GLY A 255 29.43 -6.75 12.34
CA GLY A 255 29.95 -7.33 11.11
C GLY A 255 28.85 -8.07 10.34
N GLN A 256 29.05 -9.37 10.11
CA GLN A 256 28.06 -10.24 9.46
C GLN A 256 27.03 -10.86 10.44
N THR A 257 27.18 -10.64 11.74
CA THR A 257 26.21 -11.12 12.73
C THR A 257 25.01 -10.19 12.72
N LEU A 258 23.86 -10.73 12.32
CA LEU A 258 22.62 -9.98 12.27
C LEU A 258 22.11 -9.65 13.67
N GLY A 259 21.57 -8.44 13.85
CA GLY A 259 20.98 -8.01 15.11
C GLY A 259 20.18 -6.72 14.99
N ASP A 260 19.85 -6.15 16.15
CA ASP A 260 19.21 -4.84 16.29
C ASP A 260 20.21 -3.70 16.04
N VAL A 261 19.74 -2.55 15.56
CA VAL A 261 20.53 -1.32 15.42
C VAL A 261 19.79 -0.17 16.10
N ALA A 262 20.45 0.52 17.03
CA ALA A 262 19.84 1.59 17.81
C ALA A 262 19.21 2.66 16.91
N GLY A 263 17.95 3.02 17.19
CA GLY A 263 17.21 4.00 16.40
C GLY A 263 16.43 3.42 15.21
N GLN A 264 16.74 2.19 14.77
CA GLN A 264 15.98 1.52 13.71
C GLN A 264 14.83 0.69 14.29
N VAL A 265 13.87 0.32 13.44
CA VAL A 265 12.73 -0.52 13.82
C VAL A 265 13.24 -1.90 14.25
N LYS A 266 12.84 -2.34 15.43
CA LYS A 266 13.13 -3.69 15.95
C LYS A 266 12.05 -4.68 15.57
N ASP A 267 10.81 -4.30 15.86
CA ASP A 267 9.64 -5.11 15.62
C ASP A 267 8.38 -4.26 15.52
N ILE A 268 7.36 -4.82 14.88
CA ILE A 268 6.03 -4.24 14.82
C ILE A 268 5.06 -5.18 15.51
N THR A 269 4.28 -4.62 16.43
CA THR A 269 3.22 -5.35 17.12
C THR A 269 1.85 -4.79 16.75
N VAL A 270 0.88 -5.66 16.56
CA VAL A 270 -0.53 -5.29 16.46
C VAL A 270 -1.27 -5.68 17.73
N THR A 271 -2.17 -4.80 18.17
CA THR A 271 -3.17 -5.09 19.19
C THR A 271 -4.55 -5.06 18.55
N VAL A 272 -5.29 -6.17 18.64
CA VAL A 272 -6.68 -6.27 18.21
C VAL A 272 -7.51 -6.74 19.40
N GLY A 273 -8.36 -5.86 19.92
CA GLY A 273 -9.03 -6.12 21.20
C GLY A 273 -8.02 -6.33 22.34
N GLN A 274 -8.03 -7.53 22.94
CA GLN A 274 -7.10 -7.91 24.03
C GLN A 274 -5.87 -8.68 23.54
N THR A 275 -5.80 -9.02 22.25
CA THR A 275 -4.74 -9.86 21.69
C THR A 275 -3.62 -8.98 21.15
N VAL A 276 -2.38 -9.27 21.55
CA VAL A 276 -1.17 -8.63 21.02
C VAL A 276 -0.34 -9.67 20.28
N GLN A 277 0.11 -9.33 19.07
CA GLN A 277 0.96 -10.18 18.23
C GLN A 277 2.13 -9.36 17.68
N THR A 278 3.30 -9.97 17.54
CA THR A 278 4.41 -9.41 16.77
C THR A 278 4.31 -9.95 15.35
N LEU A 279 4.06 -9.07 14.37
CA LEU A 279 3.85 -9.45 12.97
C LEU A 279 5.10 -9.29 12.12
N ALA A 280 6.05 -8.48 12.57
CA ALA A 280 7.33 -8.33 11.90
C ALA A 280 8.45 -8.16 12.91
N ARG A 281 9.59 -8.79 12.66
CA ARG A 281 10.86 -8.53 13.34
C ARG A 281 11.97 -8.35 12.31
N TYR A 282 12.77 -7.32 12.54
CA TYR A 282 13.81 -6.85 11.64
C TYR A 282 15.18 -7.27 12.15
N SER A 283 16.11 -7.53 11.24
CA SER A 283 17.50 -7.80 11.59
C SER A 283 18.42 -7.19 10.56
N TYR A 284 19.43 -6.52 11.08
CA TYR A 284 20.37 -5.67 10.35
C TYR A 284 21.78 -6.22 10.47
N ASP A 285 22.65 -5.86 9.54
CA ASP A 285 24.08 -6.11 9.68
C ASP A 285 24.80 -4.99 10.46
N GLY A 286 26.12 -5.13 10.63
CA GLY A 286 26.94 -4.14 11.34
C GLY A 286 27.02 -2.76 10.67
N SER A 287 26.61 -2.63 9.40
CA SER A 287 26.51 -1.36 8.68
C SER A 287 25.13 -0.71 8.83
N GLY A 288 24.19 -1.40 9.47
CA GLY A 288 22.83 -0.90 9.68
C GLY A 288 21.88 -1.16 8.52
N LEU A 289 22.30 -1.93 7.51
CA LEU A 289 21.45 -2.28 6.39
C LEU A 289 20.51 -3.43 6.77
N LEU A 290 19.25 -3.33 6.36
CA LEU A 290 18.26 -4.38 6.60
C LEU A 290 18.66 -5.65 5.85
N ARG A 291 18.68 -6.80 6.52
CA ARG A 291 19.07 -8.09 5.91
C ARG A 291 17.95 -9.10 5.93
N LYS A 292 17.10 -9.05 6.95
CA LYS A 292 16.08 -10.07 7.18
C LYS A 292 14.86 -9.50 7.89
N VAL A 293 13.70 -9.96 7.43
CA VAL A 293 12.40 -9.75 8.09
C VAL A 293 11.72 -11.09 8.27
N ILE A 294 11.15 -11.32 9.45
CA ILE A 294 10.36 -12.51 9.78
C ILE A 294 9.01 -12.11 10.35
N ASP A 295 8.01 -12.98 10.22
CA ASP A 295 6.75 -12.91 10.95
C ASP A 295 6.81 -13.94 12.09
N PRO A 296 7.08 -13.51 13.34
CA PRO A 296 7.12 -14.42 14.48
C PRO A 296 5.78 -15.08 14.80
N ALA A 297 4.65 -14.44 14.47
CA ALA A 297 3.32 -14.98 14.73
C ALA A 297 2.97 -16.12 13.76
N ALA A 298 3.37 -16.00 12.49
CA ALA A 298 3.22 -17.06 11.49
C ALA A 298 4.37 -18.09 11.52
N GLY A 299 5.52 -17.75 12.12
CA GLY A 299 6.72 -18.57 12.08
C GLY A 299 7.39 -18.61 10.71
N SER A 300 7.11 -17.62 9.85
CA SER A 300 7.61 -17.54 8.48
C SER A 300 8.70 -16.47 8.33
N GLN A 301 9.53 -16.62 7.31
CA GLN A 301 10.45 -15.57 6.88
C GLN A 301 9.73 -14.70 5.86
N LEU A 302 9.65 -13.40 6.08
CA LEU A 302 8.97 -12.50 5.15
C LEU A 302 9.89 -12.10 4.00
N ASN A 303 11.09 -11.61 4.32
CA ASN A 303 12.04 -11.17 3.32
C ASN A 303 13.50 -11.39 3.72
N THR A 304 14.39 -11.52 2.73
CA THR A 304 15.83 -11.36 2.91
C THR A 304 16.44 -10.53 1.80
N TYR A 305 17.53 -9.83 2.12
CA TYR A 305 18.21 -8.93 1.17
C TYR A 305 19.73 -9.06 1.24
N SER A 306 20.36 -8.87 0.08
CA SER A 306 21.80 -8.63 -0.05
C SER A 306 22.06 -7.43 -0.94
N TYR A 307 23.21 -6.79 -0.76
CA TYR A 307 23.48 -5.45 -1.30
C TYR A 307 24.85 -5.39 -1.97
N ASP A 308 24.99 -4.51 -2.96
CA ASP A 308 26.29 -4.10 -3.47
C ASP A 308 26.91 -2.96 -2.66
N ALA A 309 28.03 -2.43 -3.14
CA ALA A 309 28.78 -1.36 -2.48
C ALA A 309 28.13 0.03 -2.59
N SER A 310 27.08 0.18 -3.40
CA SER A 310 26.26 1.40 -3.52
C SER A 310 24.93 1.24 -2.75
N ASP A 311 24.89 0.28 -1.83
CA ASP A 311 23.72 -0.11 -1.03
C ASP A 311 22.48 -0.44 -1.89
N ARG A 312 22.65 -0.86 -3.15
CA ARG A 312 21.54 -1.35 -3.98
C ARG A 312 21.26 -2.81 -3.67
N VAL A 313 19.99 -3.18 -3.59
CA VAL A 313 19.58 -4.58 -3.43
C VAL A 313 20.02 -5.39 -4.66
N VAL A 314 20.89 -6.39 -4.47
CA VAL A 314 21.34 -7.31 -5.54
C VAL A 314 20.77 -8.72 -5.40
N ALA A 315 20.18 -9.05 -4.26
CA ALA A 315 19.32 -10.22 -4.14
C ALA A 315 18.20 -9.95 -3.13
N ALA A 316 17.02 -10.47 -3.45
CA ALA A 316 15.84 -10.40 -2.58
C ALA A 316 15.15 -11.76 -2.52
N SER A 317 14.48 -12.07 -1.42
CA SER A 317 13.55 -13.19 -1.33
C SER A 317 12.25 -12.76 -0.66
N ALA A 318 11.16 -13.45 -0.97
CA ALA A 318 9.84 -13.26 -0.37
C ALA A 318 9.39 -14.51 0.43
N GLU A 319 8.28 -14.38 1.17
CA GLU A 319 7.75 -15.40 2.09
C GLU A 319 7.30 -16.69 1.39
N ASP A 320 6.80 -16.55 0.18
CA ASP A 320 6.30 -17.65 -0.66
C ASP A 320 7.42 -18.48 -1.31
N GLY A 321 8.67 -18.10 -1.06
CA GLY A 321 9.85 -18.75 -1.58
C GLY A 321 10.37 -18.13 -2.88
N ALA A 322 9.74 -17.08 -3.43
CA ALA A 322 10.34 -16.33 -4.53
C ALA A 322 11.70 -15.75 -4.13
N SER A 323 12.56 -15.66 -5.13
CA SER A 323 13.91 -15.14 -4.98
C SER A 323 14.38 -14.57 -6.30
N TRP A 324 15.09 -13.44 -6.22
CA TRP A 324 15.60 -12.72 -7.37
C TRP A 324 17.07 -12.39 -7.18
N GLN A 325 17.80 -12.41 -8.27
CA GLN A 325 19.14 -11.84 -8.41
C GLN A 325 19.07 -10.64 -9.33
N LEU A 326 19.57 -9.50 -8.87
CA LEU A 326 19.54 -8.23 -9.59
C LEU A 326 20.95 -7.80 -9.96
N THR A 327 21.15 -7.41 -11.22
CA THR A 327 22.45 -6.94 -11.73
C THR A 327 22.28 -5.59 -12.43
N TYR A 328 22.95 -4.56 -11.91
CA TYR A 328 22.90 -3.20 -12.45
C TYR A 328 24.07 -2.94 -13.41
N SER A 329 23.84 -2.21 -14.50
CA SER A 329 24.88 -1.86 -15.50
C SER A 329 25.82 -0.73 -15.07
N GLY A 330 25.81 -0.37 -13.78
CA GLY A 330 26.56 0.76 -13.25
C GLY A 330 25.66 1.97 -13.15
N ASP A 331 25.40 2.65 -14.26
CA ASP A 331 24.72 3.95 -14.36
C ASP A 331 23.18 3.89 -14.42
N ALA A 332 22.61 2.80 -14.94
CA ALA A 332 21.15 2.67 -15.03
C ALA A 332 20.52 2.22 -13.70
N ALA A 333 19.36 2.77 -13.36
CA ALA A 333 18.56 2.27 -12.25
C ALA A 333 17.87 0.93 -12.57
N ALA A 334 17.56 0.65 -13.84
CA ALA A 334 16.96 -0.62 -14.25
C ALA A 334 17.97 -1.79 -14.08
N PRO A 335 17.69 -2.78 -13.21
CA PRO A 335 18.52 -3.97 -13.15
C PRO A 335 18.13 -4.97 -14.24
N GLN A 336 19.06 -5.87 -14.57
CA GLN A 336 18.72 -7.21 -15.06
C GLN A 336 18.19 -8.02 -13.87
N SER A 337 17.12 -8.79 -14.07
CA SER A 337 16.55 -9.64 -13.02
C SER A 337 16.52 -11.10 -13.45
N VAL A 338 17.00 -11.98 -12.56
CA VAL A 338 16.86 -13.42 -12.70
C VAL A 338 16.05 -13.94 -11.52
N GLU A 339 14.83 -14.41 -11.79
CA GLU A 339 14.04 -15.14 -10.80
C GLU A 339 14.66 -16.54 -10.60
N THR A 340 15.05 -16.85 -9.37
CA THR A 340 15.73 -18.11 -9.03
C THR A 340 14.78 -19.19 -8.52
N SER A 341 13.48 -18.88 -8.41
CA SER A 341 12.43 -19.79 -7.93
C SER A 341 11.05 -19.34 -8.42
N GLY A 342 10.38 -20.13 -9.25
CA GLY A 342 9.10 -19.78 -9.85
C GLY A 342 9.21 -19.56 -11.37
N ILE A 343 8.10 -19.76 -12.10
CA ILE A 343 7.98 -19.29 -13.48
C ILE A 343 6.87 -18.25 -13.45
N ARG A 344 7.25 -16.97 -13.55
CA ARG A 344 6.30 -15.90 -13.83
C ARG A 344 5.70 -16.09 -15.22
N PRO A 345 4.36 -16.18 -15.35
CA PRO A 345 3.69 -16.23 -16.65
C PRO A 345 3.97 -14.96 -17.45
N GLU A 346 4.17 -15.10 -18.76
CA GLU A 346 4.28 -13.95 -19.66
C GLU A 346 2.98 -13.14 -19.63
N ALA A 347 3.10 -11.84 -19.44
CA ALA A 347 1.94 -10.99 -19.25
C ALA A 347 1.07 -10.92 -20.52
N GLY A 348 -0.24 -11.10 -20.38
CA GLY A 348 -1.17 -11.19 -21.52
C GLY A 348 -1.21 -12.57 -22.22
N SER A 349 -0.40 -13.54 -21.77
CA SER A 349 -0.44 -14.92 -22.29
C SER A 349 -1.69 -15.69 -21.81
N ALA A 350 -1.89 -16.89 -22.33
CA ALA A 350 -2.98 -17.75 -21.87
C ALA A 350 -2.85 -18.07 -20.37
N VAL A 351 -3.93 -17.83 -19.62
CA VAL A 351 -3.96 -18.03 -18.16
C VAL A 351 -3.94 -19.52 -17.83
N GLN A 352 -2.91 -19.96 -17.10
CA GLN A 352 -2.74 -21.33 -16.62
C GLN A 352 -3.03 -21.44 -15.12
N GLY A 353 -3.82 -22.43 -14.73
CA GLY A 353 -4.30 -22.52 -13.36
C GLY A 353 -5.19 -23.72 -13.11
N ALA A 354 -6.20 -23.51 -12.27
CA ALA A 354 -7.20 -24.52 -11.97
C ALA A 354 -7.88 -25.05 -13.25
N PRO A 355 -8.25 -26.35 -13.31
CA PRO A 355 -9.01 -26.91 -14.44
C PRO A 355 -10.32 -26.17 -14.74
N SER A 356 -10.90 -25.50 -13.74
CA SER A 356 -12.11 -24.68 -13.89
C SER A 356 -11.96 -23.55 -14.90
N LEU A 357 -10.75 -23.09 -15.20
CA LEU A 357 -10.49 -22.06 -16.21
C LEU A 357 -10.87 -22.50 -17.63
N ALA A 358 -10.96 -23.82 -17.89
CA ALA A 358 -11.41 -24.34 -19.17
C ALA A 358 -12.94 -24.33 -19.34
N GLN A 359 -13.69 -24.01 -18.28
CA GLN A 359 -15.14 -23.95 -18.29
C GLN A 359 -15.63 -22.55 -18.66
N GLU A 360 -16.78 -22.47 -19.34
CA GLU A 360 -17.42 -21.20 -19.71
C GLU A 360 -17.74 -20.32 -18.49
N GLU A 361 -17.84 -19.01 -18.70
CA GLU A 361 -18.25 -18.03 -17.69
C GLU A 361 -19.60 -18.43 -17.04
N GLY A 362 -19.75 -18.26 -15.72
CA GLY A 362 -20.97 -18.62 -15.00
C GLY A 362 -21.14 -20.11 -14.71
N VAL A 363 -20.37 -20.99 -15.36
CA VAL A 363 -20.37 -22.44 -15.06
C VAL A 363 -19.51 -22.70 -13.82
N ALA A 364 -20.07 -23.42 -12.85
CA ALA A 364 -19.37 -23.81 -11.64
C ALA A 364 -18.20 -24.79 -11.91
N PRO A 365 -17.14 -24.78 -11.07
CA PRO A 365 -16.12 -25.80 -11.06
C PRO A 365 -16.70 -27.22 -10.97
N ALA A 366 -15.89 -28.20 -11.36
CA ALA A 366 -16.30 -29.60 -11.29
C ALA A 366 -16.57 -30.01 -9.83
N SER A 367 -17.62 -30.79 -9.60
CA SER A 367 -18.11 -31.14 -8.26
C SER A 367 -17.06 -31.83 -7.38
N GLU A 368 -16.15 -32.56 -7.98
CA GLU A 368 -15.04 -33.27 -7.34
C GLU A 368 -13.96 -32.34 -6.77
N ASP A 369 -13.92 -31.07 -7.19
CA ASP A 369 -13.01 -30.07 -6.64
C ASP A 369 -13.54 -29.43 -5.34
N PHE A 370 -14.76 -29.80 -4.91
CA PHE A 370 -15.37 -29.28 -3.69
C PHE A 370 -15.20 -30.24 -2.52
N GLY A 371 -14.73 -29.70 -1.40
CA GLY A 371 -14.68 -30.39 -0.11
C GLY A 371 -16.01 -30.35 0.63
N PRO A 372 -16.12 -31.11 1.75
CA PRO A 372 -17.30 -31.05 2.61
C PRO A 372 -17.32 -29.74 3.41
N GLY A 373 -17.91 -28.69 2.84
CA GLY A 373 -18.13 -27.41 3.51
C GLY A 373 -17.00 -26.38 3.36
N GLU A 374 -17.03 -25.34 4.18
CA GLU A 374 -16.06 -24.23 4.12
C GLU A 374 -14.63 -24.67 4.48
N ILE A 375 -13.64 -24.10 3.81
CA ILE A 375 -12.22 -24.34 4.05
C ILE A 375 -11.67 -23.31 5.06
N THR A 376 -10.84 -23.79 6.00
CA THR A 376 -10.34 -23.00 7.13
C THR A 376 -8.82 -22.98 7.22
N SER A 377 -8.12 -23.65 6.30
CA SER A 377 -6.67 -23.73 6.27
C SER A 377 -6.06 -22.40 5.88
N ALA A 378 -5.00 -21.99 6.61
CA ALA A 378 -4.26 -20.76 6.36
C ALA A 378 -3.45 -20.79 5.05
N GLN A 379 -3.04 -21.98 4.62
CA GLN A 379 -2.37 -22.15 3.33
C GLN A 379 -3.42 -22.24 2.22
N ALA A 380 -3.21 -21.50 1.14
CA ALA A 380 -3.98 -21.64 -0.10
C ALA A 380 -3.74 -23.00 -0.75
N TYR A 381 -4.50 -23.31 -1.80
CA TYR A 381 -4.11 -24.33 -2.75
C TYR A 381 -4.10 -23.76 -4.19
N PRO A 382 -2.97 -23.89 -4.91
CA PRO A 382 -1.72 -24.49 -4.43
C PRO A 382 -1.04 -23.60 -3.38
N SER A 383 -0.23 -24.21 -2.51
CA SER A 383 0.27 -23.55 -1.29
C SER A 383 1.17 -22.34 -1.55
N TYR A 384 1.84 -22.29 -2.69
CA TYR A 384 2.68 -21.17 -3.08
C TYR A 384 1.85 -19.93 -3.51
N CYS A 385 0.53 -20.06 -3.67
CA CYS A 385 -0.36 -18.93 -3.92
C CYS A 385 -1.02 -18.39 -2.63
N SER A 386 -0.33 -18.40 -1.49
CA SER A 386 -0.97 -18.04 -0.19
C SER A 386 -1.06 -16.54 0.08
N ARG A 387 -0.70 -15.70 -0.88
CA ARG A 387 -0.75 -14.24 -0.78
C ARG A 387 -1.71 -13.66 -1.82
N PRO A 388 -2.50 -12.62 -1.50
CA PRO A 388 -3.33 -11.94 -2.49
C PRO A 388 -2.55 -11.53 -3.74
N GLU A 389 -1.31 -11.04 -3.56
CA GLU A 389 -0.47 -10.58 -4.65
C GLU A 389 -0.16 -11.68 -5.66
N THR A 390 0.04 -12.92 -5.21
CA THR A 390 0.31 -14.06 -6.11
C THR A 390 -0.84 -14.36 -7.05
N TRP A 391 -2.09 -14.12 -6.62
CA TRP A 391 -3.27 -14.26 -7.46
C TRP A 391 -3.50 -12.99 -8.29
N MET A 392 -3.54 -11.83 -7.64
CA MET A 392 -3.92 -10.54 -8.25
C MET A 392 -2.90 -10.06 -9.28
N TRP A 393 -1.60 -10.31 -9.07
CA TRP A 393 -0.54 -10.01 -10.04
C TRP A 393 -0.13 -11.22 -10.88
N TYR A 394 -0.73 -12.38 -10.61
CA TYR A 394 -0.42 -13.66 -11.24
C TYR A 394 1.08 -13.93 -11.32
N GLN A 395 1.72 -13.89 -10.16
CA GLN A 395 3.19 -13.98 -10.04
C GLN A 395 3.71 -15.37 -10.42
N TYR A 396 2.90 -16.42 -10.30
CA TYR A 396 3.30 -17.78 -10.66
C TYR A 396 2.28 -18.49 -11.53
N SER A 397 2.78 -19.28 -12.49
CA SER A 397 1.94 -20.23 -13.21
C SER A 397 1.24 -21.17 -12.21
N GLY A 398 -0.07 -21.37 -12.40
CA GLY A 398 -0.91 -22.11 -11.47
C GLY A 398 -1.69 -21.23 -10.47
N CYS A 399 -1.27 -19.99 -10.21
CA CYS A 399 -1.99 -19.05 -9.33
C CYS A 399 -3.14 -18.32 -10.06
N ALA A 400 -3.95 -19.08 -10.80
CA ALA A 400 -5.17 -18.58 -11.41
C ALA A 400 -6.31 -19.58 -11.23
N THR A 401 -7.51 -19.08 -10.94
CA THR A 401 -8.68 -19.94 -10.74
C THR A 401 -9.97 -19.21 -11.06
N LYS A 402 -11.01 -19.95 -11.43
CA LYS A 402 -12.38 -19.43 -11.39
C LYS A 402 -12.75 -19.06 -9.94
N VAL A 403 -13.55 -18.03 -9.75
CA VAL A 403 -13.87 -17.50 -8.42
C VAL A 403 -15.37 -17.36 -8.15
N ALA A 404 -15.77 -17.57 -6.90
CA ALA A 404 -17.12 -17.35 -6.41
C ALA A 404 -17.28 -15.89 -5.96
N HIS A 405 -17.81 -15.05 -6.86
CA HIS A 405 -18.02 -13.63 -6.62
C HIS A 405 -19.26 -13.14 -7.39
N TYR A 406 -20.42 -13.18 -6.74
CA TYR A 406 -21.73 -12.89 -7.33
C TYR A 406 -21.96 -13.67 -8.63
N GLY A 407 -21.80 -14.99 -8.52
CA GLY A 407 -21.69 -15.92 -9.64
C GLY A 407 -20.26 -16.44 -9.80
N TRP A 408 -20.12 -17.49 -10.62
CA TRP A 408 -18.82 -18.06 -10.95
C TRP A 408 -18.16 -17.28 -12.08
N ARG A 409 -17.02 -16.63 -11.78
CA ARG A 409 -16.31 -15.73 -12.69
C ARG A 409 -14.97 -16.28 -13.15
N ASN A 410 -14.70 -16.19 -14.45
CA ASN A 410 -13.39 -16.48 -15.01
C ASN A 410 -12.49 -15.25 -14.94
N PRO A 411 -11.25 -15.41 -14.46
CA PRO A 411 -10.30 -14.33 -14.43
C PRO A 411 -9.72 -14.07 -15.81
N SER A 412 -9.31 -12.83 -16.04
CA SER A 412 -8.64 -12.40 -17.27
C SER A 412 -7.55 -11.38 -16.95
N TRP A 413 -6.57 -11.28 -17.84
CA TRP A 413 -5.58 -10.22 -17.78
C TRP A 413 -6.22 -8.85 -17.98
N LYS A 414 -5.83 -7.90 -17.16
CA LYS A 414 -6.24 -6.49 -17.21
C LYS A 414 -4.98 -5.62 -17.15
N ARG A 415 -5.08 -4.40 -17.69
CA ARG A 415 -4.00 -3.41 -17.65
C ARG A 415 -4.39 -2.22 -16.79
N THR A 416 -3.53 -1.84 -15.87
CA THR A 416 -3.66 -0.59 -15.12
C THR A 416 -3.32 0.60 -16.04
N PRO A 417 -3.65 1.85 -15.65
CA PRO A 417 -3.30 3.03 -16.44
C PRO A 417 -1.80 3.23 -16.70
N THR A 418 -0.92 2.71 -15.83
CA THR A 418 0.53 2.71 -16.06
C THR A 418 1.02 1.60 -16.99
N GLY A 419 0.12 0.69 -17.41
CA GLY A 419 0.41 -0.44 -18.29
C GLY A 419 0.72 -1.75 -17.56
N ALA A 420 0.74 -1.75 -16.22
CA ALA A 420 1.00 -2.95 -15.44
C ALA A 420 -0.10 -4.00 -15.62
N TRP A 421 0.29 -5.27 -15.70
CA TRP A 421 -0.64 -6.38 -15.91
C TRP A 421 -1.07 -7.02 -14.60
N VAL A 422 -2.37 -7.25 -14.47
CA VAL A 422 -3.00 -7.82 -13.28
C VAL A 422 -4.09 -8.81 -13.70
N MET A 423 -4.49 -9.68 -12.79
CA MET A 423 -5.68 -10.52 -12.94
C MET A 423 -6.88 -9.83 -12.33
N GLY A 424 -7.98 -9.85 -13.08
CA GLY A 424 -9.26 -9.37 -12.59
C GLY A 424 -10.43 -10.16 -13.15
N VAL A 425 -11.58 -10.01 -12.51
CA VAL A 425 -12.87 -10.50 -12.99
C VAL A 425 -13.78 -9.32 -13.27
N PHE A 426 -14.65 -9.45 -14.26
CA PHE A 426 -15.64 -8.42 -14.53
C PHE A 426 -16.96 -8.76 -13.81
N LYS A 427 -17.42 -7.85 -12.96
CA LYS A 427 -18.77 -7.83 -12.39
C LYS A 427 -19.46 -6.52 -12.76
N ASP A 428 -19.03 -5.44 -12.11
CA ASP A 428 -19.54 -4.07 -12.24
C ASP A 428 -18.45 -3.04 -11.88
N HIS A 429 -17.18 -3.42 -12.06
CA HIS A 429 -16.02 -2.60 -11.74
C HIS A 429 -15.99 -2.15 -10.27
N CYS A 430 -16.04 -0.85 -9.98
CA CYS A 430 -15.98 -0.34 -8.61
C CYS A 430 -17.37 -0.35 -7.98
N THR A 431 -17.90 -1.53 -7.64
CA THR A 431 -19.25 -1.67 -7.04
C THR A 431 -19.46 -0.66 -5.92
N SER A 432 -20.62 0.03 -5.93
CA SER A 432 -20.95 1.03 -4.90
C SER A 432 -19.92 2.16 -4.81
N ALA A 433 -19.26 2.52 -5.90
CA ALA A 433 -18.36 3.66 -6.03
C ALA A 433 -18.23 4.10 -7.49
N SER A 434 -17.56 5.22 -7.74
CA SER A 434 -17.27 5.65 -9.11
C SER A 434 -16.18 4.78 -9.74
N ASP A 435 -16.30 4.50 -11.02
CA ASP A 435 -15.23 3.83 -11.78
C ASP A 435 -14.08 4.77 -12.10
N THR A 436 -14.41 6.05 -12.33
CA THR A 436 -13.46 7.08 -12.74
C THR A 436 -13.49 8.33 -11.85
N PRO A 437 -13.27 8.22 -10.52
CA PRO A 437 -13.33 9.37 -9.63
C PRO A 437 -12.34 10.46 -10.08
N GLY A 438 -12.79 11.69 -10.26
CA GLY A 438 -11.93 12.80 -10.71
C GLY A 438 -11.28 12.59 -12.08
N GLY A 439 -11.75 11.61 -12.87
CA GLY A 439 -11.16 11.21 -14.15
C GLY A 439 -10.02 10.19 -14.05
N TRP A 440 -9.71 9.66 -12.86
CA TRP A 440 -8.72 8.59 -12.68
C TRP A 440 -9.36 7.22 -12.85
N ASP A 441 -8.84 6.37 -13.72
CA ASP A 441 -9.44 5.07 -14.05
C ASP A 441 -9.08 4.01 -13.00
N PHE A 442 -10.03 3.71 -12.11
CA PHE A 442 -9.86 2.76 -11.01
C PHE A 442 -10.38 1.37 -11.33
N ARG A 443 -11.03 1.18 -12.49
CA ARG A 443 -11.74 -0.05 -12.87
C ARG A 443 -10.85 -1.29 -12.83
N THR A 444 -9.65 -1.23 -13.38
CA THR A 444 -8.74 -2.38 -13.37
C THR A 444 -8.36 -2.81 -11.95
N ALA A 445 -8.18 -1.85 -11.03
CA ALA A 445 -7.88 -2.17 -9.65
C ALA A 445 -9.09 -2.79 -8.94
N CYS A 446 -10.30 -2.28 -9.20
CA CYS A 446 -11.54 -2.84 -8.69
C CYS A 446 -11.80 -4.27 -9.22
N ASP A 447 -11.65 -4.51 -10.53
CA ASP A 447 -11.75 -5.84 -11.13
C ASP A 447 -10.75 -6.84 -10.50
N SER A 448 -9.56 -6.37 -10.14
CA SER A 448 -8.53 -7.19 -9.48
C SER A 448 -8.85 -7.44 -8.00
N HIS A 449 -9.41 -6.46 -7.30
CA HIS A 449 -9.90 -6.61 -5.93
C HIS A 449 -11.03 -7.63 -5.85
N ASP A 450 -12.01 -7.56 -6.76
CA ASP A 450 -13.09 -8.54 -6.90
C ASP A 450 -12.54 -9.95 -7.11
N TYR A 451 -11.50 -10.08 -7.94
CA TYR A 451 -10.85 -11.36 -8.14
C TYR A 451 -10.20 -11.88 -6.86
N GLY A 452 -9.43 -11.04 -6.16
CA GLY A 452 -8.85 -11.38 -4.86
C GLY A 452 -9.92 -11.80 -3.84
N TYR A 453 -11.00 -11.04 -3.71
CA TYR A 453 -12.15 -11.38 -2.86
C TYR A 453 -12.82 -12.69 -3.29
N GLY A 454 -12.94 -12.93 -4.59
CA GLY A 454 -13.47 -14.17 -5.13
C GLY A 454 -12.60 -15.40 -4.81
N THR A 455 -11.27 -15.26 -4.81
CA THR A 455 -10.37 -16.36 -4.37
C THR A 455 -10.56 -16.68 -2.89
N ILE A 456 -10.85 -15.68 -2.06
CA ILE A 456 -11.29 -15.89 -0.68
C ILE A 456 -12.68 -16.53 -0.65
N GLY A 457 -13.60 -16.06 -1.51
CA GLY A 457 -14.96 -16.57 -1.69
C GLY A 457 -15.00 -18.08 -1.92
N ASN A 458 -14.05 -18.61 -2.68
CA ASN A 458 -13.87 -20.04 -2.94
C ASN A 458 -13.73 -20.86 -1.65
N SER A 459 -13.07 -20.31 -0.61
CA SER A 459 -12.95 -20.99 0.69
C SER A 459 -14.31 -21.19 1.36
N TYR A 460 -15.23 -20.22 1.27
CA TYR A 460 -16.60 -20.33 1.78
C TYR A 460 -17.47 -21.30 0.96
N LYS A 461 -17.10 -21.57 -0.29
CA LYS A 461 -17.77 -22.58 -1.12
C LYS A 461 -17.21 -23.98 -0.97
N GLY A 462 -16.10 -24.15 -0.27
CA GLY A 462 -15.40 -25.44 -0.21
C GLY A 462 -14.63 -25.76 -1.48
N TYR A 463 -14.41 -24.80 -2.36
CA TYR A 463 -13.69 -25.02 -3.61
C TYR A 463 -12.18 -25.04 -3.35
N ARG A 464 -11.50 -26.13 -3.75
CA ARG A 464 -10.10 -26.36 -3.35
C ARG A 464 -9.10 -25.34 -3.88
N TYR A 465 -9.42 -24.51 -4.88
CA TYR A 465 -8.53 -23.43 -5.33
C TYR A 465 -8.95 -22.12 -4.67
N TYR A 466 -8.31 -21.78 -3.55
CA TYR A 466 -8.75 -20.68 -2.69
C TYR A 466 -7.57 -19.93 -2.05
N LEU A 467 -7.86 -18.72 -1.59
CA LEU A 467 -7.03 -17.96 -0.65
C LEU A 467 -7.68 -18.00 0.74
N ASP A 468 -6.87 -18.05 1.81
CA ASP A 468 -7.38 -18.07 3.19
C ASP A 468 -8.32 -16.88 3.46
N ARG A 469 -9.46 -17.17 4.10
CA ARG A 469 -10.47 -16.19 4.48
C ARG A 469 -10.00 -15.07 5.40
N ASN A 470 -8.90 -15.26 6.12
CA ASN A 470 -8.32 -14.20 6.93
C ASN A 470 -7.48 -13.19 6.11
N LYS A 471 -7.31 -13.41 4.80
CA LYS A 471 -6.51 -12.55 3.92
C LYS A 471 -7.28 -11.34 3.37
N GLY A 472 -8.51 -11.08 3.80
CA GLY A 472 -9.32 -9.94 3.33
C GLY A 472 -8.58 -8.60 3.42
N ILE A 473 -8.00 -8.28 4.58
CA ILE A 473 -7.22 -7.04 4.76
C ILE A 473 -6.01 -7.00 3.81
N ALA A 474 -5.30 -8.12 3.66
CA ALA A 474 -4.16 -8.20 2.76
C ALA A 474 -4.58 -7.95 1.29
N THR A 475 -5.76 -8.43 0.89
CA THR A 475 -6.35 -8.14 -0.43
C THR A 475 -6.70 -6.67 -0.59
N ASP A 476 -7.24 -6.03 0.44
CA ASP A 476 -7.51 -4.58 0.44
C ASP A 476 -6.22 -3.76 0.32
N VAL A 477 -5.14 -4.18 0.98
CA VAL A 477 -3.81 -3.57 0.86
C VAL A 477 -3.25 -3.74 -0.55
N ALA A 478 -3.36 -4.94 -1.14
CA ALA A 478 -2.93 -5.19 -2.52
C ALA A 478 -3.69 -4.31 -3.53
N PHE A 479 -5.00 -4.12 -3.32
CA PHE A 479 -5.82 -3.19 -4.09
C PHE A 479 -5.34 -1.74 -3.93
N TYR A 480 -5.11 -1.30 -2.70
CA TYR A 480 -4.58 0.05 -2.43
C TYR A 480 -3.25 0.29 -3.13
N ASN A 481 -2.32 -0.65 -3.05
CA ASN A 481 -1.01 -0.55 -3.70
C ASN A 481 -1.12 -0.53 -5.23
N MET A 482 -2.07 -1.26 -5.80
CA MET A 482 -2.35 -1.19 -7.23
C MET A 482 -2.78 0.23 -7.62
N LEU A 483 -3.70 0.84 -6.85
CA LEU A 483 -4.08 2.23 -7.08
C LEU A 483 -2.89 3.19 -6.90
N TYR A 484 -2.15 3.07 -5.80
CA TYR A 484 -1.10 4.00 -5.41
C TYR A 484 0.12 3.98 -6.35
N TYR A 485 0.61 2.78 -6.71
CA TYR A 485 1.83 2.61 -7.51
C TYR A 485 1.57 2.33 -8.99
N ASN A 486 0.39 1.85 -9.38
CA ASN A 486 0.14 1.38 -10.74
C ASN A 486 -1.04 2.09 -11.43
N THR A 487 -1.78 2.94 -10.72
CA THR A 487 -2.82 3.80 -11.32
C THR A 487 -2.43 5.26 -11.21
N CYS A 488 -2.25 5.77 -10.00
CA CYS A 488 -2.03 7.20 -9.77
C CYS A 488 -0.79 7.81 -10.45
N PRO A 489 0.33 7.09 -10.64
CA PRO A 489 1.49 7.67 -11.33
C PRO A 489 1.24 8.02 -12.80
N ALA A 490 0.22 7.44 -13.44
CA ALA A 490 -0.15 7.73 -14.83
C ALA A 490 -0.81 9.11 -15.02
N TYR A 491 -1.13 9.83 -13.93
CA TYR A 491 -1.88 11.07 -13.97
C TYR A 491 -1.05 12.26 -13.51
N PHE A 492 -1.47 13.45 -13.95
CA PHE A 492 -0.78 14.71 -13.61
C PHE A 492 -0.92 15.10 -12.13
N TRP A 493 -2.09 14.89 -11.53
CA TRP A 493 -2.37 15.21 -10.13
C TRP A 493 -2.26 13.95 -9.25
N LYS A 494 -1.03 13.52 -8.97
CA LYS A 494 -0.72 12.25 -8.30
C LYS A 494 -1.14 12.27 -6.83
N SER A 495 -0.89 13.35 -6.09
CA SER A 495 -1.26 13.46 -4.66
C SER A 495 -2.77 13.39 -4.46
N ALA A 496 -3.56 14.03 -5.34
CA ALA A 496 -5.01 14.00 -5.25
C ALA A 496 -5.57 12.62 -5.59
N CYS A 497 -5.01 11.95 -6.61
CA CYS A 497 -5.34 10.56 -6.93
C CYS A 497 -5.01 9.63 -5.75
N ARG A 498 -3.82 9.72 -5.15
CA ARG A 498 -3.40 8.88 -4.01
C ARG A 498 -4.27 9.08 -2.77
N SER A 499 -4.66 10.32 -2.49
CA SER A 499 -5.60 10.62 -1.39
C SER A 499 -6.99 10.02 -1.66
N THR A 500 -7.41 10.02 -2.93
CA THR A 500 -8.67 9.40 -3.36
C THR A 500 -8.62 7.89 -3.30
N ALA A 501 -7.51 7.28 -3.73
CA ALA A 501 -7.24 5.85 -3.58
C ALA A 501 -7.33 5.41 -2.11
N TYR A 502 -6.84 6.25 -1.18
CA TYR A 502 -6.98 5.97 0.25
C TYR A 502 -8.46 5.98 0.71
N SER A 503 -9.30 6.88 0.19
CA SER A 503 -10.75 6.83 0.44
C SER A 503 -11.40 5.55 -0.11
N TYR A 504 -10.96 5.03 -1.26
CA TYR A 504 -11.44 3.75 -1.80
C TYR A 504 -11.01 2.57 -0.94
N TYR A 505 -9.74 2.56 -0.51
CA TYR A 505 -9.24 1.60 0.47
C TYR A 505 -10.08 1.61 1.75
N LEU A 506 -10.39 2.79 2.31
CA LEU A 506 -11.25 2.89 3.49
C LEU A 506 -12.65 2.31 3.20
N GLY A 507 -13.21 2.54 2.01
CA GLY A 507 -14.48 1.94 1.61
C GLY A 507 -14.49 0.42 1.72
N VAL A 508 -13.51 -0.25 1.12
CA VAL A 508 -13.40 -1.72 1.17
C VAL A 508 -12.95 -2.22 2.54
N PHE A 509 -12.06 -1.50 3.23
CA PHE A 509 -11.59 -1.90 4.56
C PHE A 509 -12.73 -1.89 5.59
N TYR A 510 -13.66 -0.93 5.52
CA TYR A 510 -14.81 -0.83 6.44
C TYR A 510 -16.06 -1.57 5.98
N GLY A 511 -16.31 -1.66 4.67
CA GLY A 511 -17.55 -2.23 4.11
C GLY A 511 -17.37 -3.56 3.37
N GLY A 512 -16.15 -3.91 2.98
CA GLY A 512 -15.83 -5.08 2.16
C GLY A 512 -15.92 -6.39 2.92
N HIS A 513 -16.67 -7.34 2.37
CA HIS A 513 -16.84 -8.68 2.94
C HIS A 513 -16.80 -9.73 1.81
N PRO A 514 -15.69 -10.48 1.65
CA PRO A 514 -15.57 -11.49 0.61
C PRO A 514 -16.69 -12.55 0.63
N ARG A 515 -17.24 -12.83 1.82
CA ARG A 515 -18.34 -13.79 1.99
C ARG A 515 -19.61 -13.38 1.25
N ASN A 516 -19.91 -12.09 1.12
CA ASN A 516 -21.13 -11.63 0.45
C ASN A 516 -21.18 -12.09 -1.01
N GLY A 517 -20.05 -11.97 -1.71
CA GLY A 517 -19.92 -12.44 -3.10
C GLY A 517 -20.01 -13.96 -3.19
N ALA A 518 -19.46 -14.68 -2.22
CA ALA A 518 -19.63 -16.13 -2.14
C ALA A 518 -21.10 -16.48 -1.90
N ASP A 519 -21.78 -15.95 -0.89
CA ASP A 519 -23.18 -16.28 -0.57
C ASP A 519 -24.14 -16.01 -1.74
N ALA A 520 -23.83 -15.01 -2.57
CA ALA A 520 -24.57 -14.69 -3.80
C ALA A 520 -24.24 -15.57 -5.02
N THR A 521 -23.28 -16.50 -4.92
CA THR A 521 -22.86 -17.46 -5.96
C THR A 521 -23.46 -18.84 -5.71
#